data_AF-A0A257QCZ1-F1
#
_entry.id   AF-A0A257QCZ1-F1
#
_cell.length_a   1.000
_cell.length_b   1.000
_cell.length_c   1.000
_cell.angle_alpha   90.00
_cell.angle_beta   90.00
_cell.angle_gamma   90.00
#
_symmetry.space_group_name_H-M   'P 1'
#
loop_
_entity.id
_entity.type
_entity.pdbx_description
1 polymer ?
#
loop_
_entity_poly.entity_id
_entity_poly.type
_entity_poly.pdbx_seq_one_letter_code
_entity_poly.pdbx_strand_id
1 'polypeptide(L)'
;MNPDLNRLHPYPFEQLAALKAGITPALNAKPIALSIGEPQHAPPAVALRAMTASLAGLSRYPLTRGELPLRQAIAAWLTQRFHLQNHPIDPEREVLPVAGTREALFSFAQAVIAKPERAESPRPIVLMPNPFYQIYEG
;
A
#
# COMPACT_ATOMS: atom_id res chain seq x y z
N MET A 1 -9.37 -14.62 -19.78
CA MET A 1 -8.68 -13.75 -18.80
C MET A 1 -9.25 -12.34 -18.90
N ASN A 2 -9.25 -11.54 -17.83
CA ASN A 2 -9.86 -10.19 -17.84
C ASN A 2 -9.16 -9.26 -18.87
N PRO A 3 -9.86 -8.73 -19.89
CA PRO A 3 -9.25 -7.87 -20.92
C PRO A 3 -8.71 -6.55 -20.38
N ASP A 4 -9.19 -6.08 -19.22
CA ASP A 4 -8.69 -4.85 -18.60
C ASP A 4 -7.23 -4.99 -18.14
N LEU A 5 -6.72 -6.20 -17.94
CA LEU A 5 -5.30 -6.43 -17.62
C LEU A 5 -4.35 -5.93 -18.73
N ASN A 6 -4.81 -5.90 -19.98
CA ASN A 6 -4.01 -5.40 -21.10
C ASN A 6 -3.85 -3.88 -21.10
N ARG A 7 -4.59 -3.18 -20.22
CA ARG A 7 -4.55 -1.71 -20.09
C ARG A 7 -3.53 -1.26 -19.04
N LEU A 8 -2.96 -2.20 -18.29
CA LEU A 8 -1.99 -1.91 -17.24
C LEU A 8 -0.64 -1.52 -17.85
N HIS A 9 -0.01 -0.50 -17.29
CA HIS A 9 1.32 -0.06 -17.68
C HIS A 9 2.42 -0.79 -16.88
N PRO A 10 3.61 -1.03 -17.49
CA PRO A 10 4.75 -1.57 -16.78
C PRO A 10 5.21 -0.61 -15.69
N TYR A 11 5.78 -1.17 -14.62
CA TYR A 11 6.25 -0.34 -13.52
C TYR A 11 7.37 0.63 -13.98
N PRO A 12 7.47 1.86 -13.43
CA PRO A 12 8.51 2.82 -13.81
C PRO A 12 9.93 2.27 -13.73
N PHE A 13 10.22 1.37 -12.80
CA PHE A 13 11.56 0.76 -12.69
C PHE A 13 11.86 -0.20 -13.84
N GLU A 14 10.84 -0.87 -14.42
CA GLU A 14 10.99 -1.72 -15.61
C GLU A 14 11.26 -0.87 -16.85
N GLN A 15 10.55 0.26 -16.98
CA GLN A 15 10.79 1.24 -18.05
C GLN A 15 12.22 1.79 -17.95
N LEU A 16 12.66 2.13 -16.73
CA LEU A 16 14.01 2.62 -16.48
C LEU A 16 15.08 1.53 -16.73
N ALA A 17 14.79 0.26 -16.43
CA ALA A 17 15.67 -0.86 -16.76
C ALA A 17 15.83 -1.04 -18.28
N ALA A 18 14.73 -0.93 -19.03
CA ALA A 18 14.75 -0.99 -20.49
C ALA A 18 15.58 0.15 -21.10
N LEU A 19 15.46 1.37 -20.56
CA LEU A 19 16.26 2.53 -21.00
C LEU A 19 17.77 2.36 -20.73
N LYS A 20 18.14 1.60 -19.69
CA LYS A 20 19.55 1.31 -19.35
C LYS A 20 20.11 0.10 -20.09
N ALA A 21 19.28 -0.65 -20.82
CA ALA A 21 19.71 -1.88 -21.47
C ALA A 21 20.86 -1.59 -22.46
N GLY A 22 21.97 -2.34 -22.31
CA GLY A 22 23.17 -2.18 -23.14
C GLY A 22 24.11 -1.03 -22.74
N ILE A 23 23.79 -0.27 -21.69
CA ILE A 23 24.67 0.79 -21.17
C ILE A 23 25.62 0.19 -20.13
N THR A 24 26.91 0.23 -20.42
CA THR A 24 27.96 -0.15 -19.47
C THR A 24 28.48 1.10 -18.76
N PRO A 25 28.46 1.16 -17.41
CA PRO A 25 29.09 2.24 -16.66
C PRO A 25 30.59 2.37 -17.00
N ALA A 26 31.15 3.57 -16.81
CA ALA A 26 32.60 3.77 -16.92
C ALA A 26 33.37 2.77 -16.03
N LEU A 27 34.54 2.31 -16.50
CA LEU A 27 35.30 1.25 -15.83
C LEU A 27 35.52 1.54 -14.34
N ASN A 28 35.25 0.53 -13.50
CA ASN A 28 35.47 0.47 -12.06
C ASN A 28 34.52 1.27 -11.15
N ALA A 29 33.40 1.80 -11.65
CA ALA A 29 32.38 2.43 -10.79
C ALA A 29 31.26 1.44 -10.40
N LYS A 30 30.96 1.32 -9.10
CA LYS A 30 29.76 0.60 -8.62
C LYS A 30 28.51 1.46 -8.89
N PRO A 31 27.42 0.89 -9.43
CA PRO A 31 26.17 1.61 -9.59
C PRO A 31 25.60 2.11 -8.25
N ILE A 32 25.04 3.31 -8.24
CA ILE A 32 24.31 3.87 -7.10
C ILE A 32 22.82 3.84 -7.43
N ALA A 33 22.06 3.00 -6.72
CA ALA A 33 20.63 2.83 -6.94
C ALA A 33 19.83 3.87 -6.15
N LEU A 34 19.39 4.94 -6.83
CA LEU A 34 18.54 6.01 -6.25
C LEU A 34 17.13 6.04 -6.86
N SER A 35 16.81 5.09 -7.73
CA SER A 35 15.56 5.09 -8.51
C SER A 35 14.42 4.28 -7.90
N ILE A 36 14.66 3.55 -6.81
CA ILE A 36 13.68 2.67 -6.17
C ILE A 36 13.42 3.18 -4.76
N GLY A 37 12.15 3.43 -4.44
CA GLY A 37 11.72 3.90 -3.12
C GLY A 37 11.57 2.78 -2.09
N GLU A 38 12.53 1.87 -2.01
CA GLU A 38 12.53 0.80 -1.00
C GLU A 38 13.50 1.13 0.15
N PRO A 39 13.11 0.93 1.42
CA PRO A 39 13.99 1.22 2.54
C PRO A 39 15.15 0.22 2.62
N GLN A 40 16.38 0.73 2.80
CA GLN A 40 17.59 -0.09 2.94
C GLN A 40 18.06 -0.26 4.40
N HIS A 41 17.40 0.42 5.34
CA HIS A 41 17.71 0.30 6.76
C HIS A 41 17.17 -1.01 7.34
N ALA A 42 17.89 -1.56 8.32
CA ALA A 42 17.40 -2.72 9.07
C ALA A 42 16.06 -2.40 9.75
N PRO A 43 15.10 -3.34 9.77
CA PRO A 43 13.84 -3.13 10.46
C PRO A 43 14.06 -2.95 11.98
N PRO A 44 13.20 -2.19 12.67
CA PRO A 44 13.37 -1.94 14.10
C PRO A 44 13.34 -3.24 14.93
N ALA A 45 14.35 -3.44 15.76
CA ALA A 45 14.48 -4.67 16.57
C ALA A 45 13.29 -4.91 17.51
N VAL A 46 12.61 -3.85 17.95
CA VAL A 46 11.38 -3.95 18.77
C VAL A 46 10.25 -4.67 18.03
N ALA A 47 10.07 -4.40 16.73
CA ALA A 47 9.04 -5.04 15.91
C ALA A 47 9.40 -6.51 15.64
N LEU A 48 10.67 -6.80 15.34
CA LEU A 48 11.14 -8.17 15.14
C LEU A 48 10.93 -9.04 16.38
N ARG A 49 11.30 -8.54 17.57
CA ARG A 49 11.09 -9.28 18.83
C ARG A 49 9.62 -9.56 19.12
N ALA A 50 8.75 -8.57 18.94
CA ALA A 50 7.31 -8.74 19.14
C ALA A 50 6.73 -9.80 18.20
N MET A 51 7.13 -9.78 16.92
CA MET A 51 6.73 -10.79 15.93
C MET A 51 7.19 -12.20 16.35
N THR A 52 8.47 -12.37 16.69
CA THR A 52 9.01 -13.68 17.12
C THR A 52 8.30 -14.20 18.36
N ALA A 53 8.02 -13.34 19.34
CA ALA A 53 7.29 -13.71 20.55
C ALA A 53 5.83 -14.16 20.29
N SER A 54 5.25 -13.77 19.15
CA SER A 54 3.85 -14.01 18.81
C SER A 54 3.62 -15.24 17.92
N LEU A 55 4.69 -15.96 17.53
CA LEU A 55 4.62 -17.08 16.57
C LEU A 55 3.74 -18.25 17.03
N ALA A 56 3.53 -18.44 18.34
CA ALA A 56 2.62 -19.46 18.86
C ALA A 56 1.15 -19.25 18.40
N GLY A 57 0.78 -18.02 18.00
CA GLY A 57 -0.56 -17.67 17.54
C GLY A 57 -0.89 -18.07 16.09
N LEU A 58 0.09 -18.53 15.30
CA LEU A 58 -0.07 -18.78 13.86
C LEU A 58 -1.10 -19.86 13.49
N SER A 59 -1.47 -20.72 14.42
CA SER A 59 -2.48 -21.77 14.22
C SER A 59 -3.92 -21.26 14.21
N ARG A 60 -4.14 -19.98 14.53
CA ARG A 60 -5.46 -19.37 14.65
C ARG A 60 -5.77 -18.51 13.44
N TYR A 61 -7.01 -18.61 12.96
CA TYR A 61 -7.52 -17.65 11.99
C TYR A 61 -7.74 -16.30 12.66
N PRO A 62 -7.12 -15.22 12.16
CA PRO A 62 -7.36 -13.87 12.67
C PRO A 62 -8.76 -13.41 12.27
N LEU A 63 -9.33 -12.50 13.07
CA LEU A 63 -10.54 -11.79 12.69
C LEU A 63 -10.24 -10.86 11.51
N THR A 64 -11.11 -10.80 10.50
CA THR A 64 -10.96 -9.88 9.36
C THR A 64 -10.83 -8.42 9.79
N ARG A 65 -11.53 -8.04 10.86
CA ARG A 65 -11.47 -6.70 11.45
C ARG A 65 -10.18 -6.42 12.23
N GLY A 66 -9.33 -7.43 12.41
CA GLY A 66 -8.15 -7.39 13.26
C GLY A 66 -8.47 -7.36 14.75
N GLU A 67 -7.45 -7.58 15.57
CA GLU A 67 -7.58 -7.57 17.02
C GLU A 67 -7.82 -6.15 17.55
N LEU A 68 -8.64 -6.01 18.59
CA LEU A 68 -8.93 -4.71 19.21
C LEU A 68 -7.67 -3.99 19.73
N PRO A 69 -6.70 -4.64 20.39
CA PRO A 69 -5.49 -3.97 20.86
C PRO A 69 -4.67 -3.32 19.74
N LEU A 70 -4.61 -3.96 18.56
CA LEU A 70 -3.95 -3.38 17.39
C LEU A 70 -4.67 -2.12 16.93
N ARG A 71 -6.00 -2.16 16.83
CA ARG A 71 -6.80 -1.01 16.40
C ARG A 71 -6.72 0.16 17.39
N GLN A 72 -6.69 -0.12 18.69
CA GLN A 72 -6.46 0.88 19.74
C GLN A 72 -5.08 1.52 19.61
N ALA A 73 -4.02 0.73 19.39
CA ALA A 73 -2.67 1.24 19.21
C ALA A 73 -2.56 2.16 17.96
N ILE A 74 -3.20 1.78 16.85
CA ILE A 74 -3.27 2.61 15.63
C ILE A 74 -4.01 3.92 15.91
N ALA A 75 -5.20 3.87 16.53
CA ALA A 75 -5.99 5.04 16.87
C ALA A 75 -5.24 6.01 17.79
N ALA A 76 -4.56 5.49 18.81
CA ALA A 76 -3.73 6.29 19.71
C ALA A 76 -2.56 6.95 18.99
N TRP A 77 -1.85 6.20 18.13
CA TRP A 77 -0.75 6.75 17.32
C TRP A 77 -1.23 7.86 16.39
N LEU A 78 -2.35 7.66 15.68
CA LEU A 78 -2.94 8.68 14.80
C LEU A 78 -3.30 9.95 15.59
N THR A 79 -3.98 9.77 16.73
CA THR A 79 -4.43 10.87 17.58
C THR A 79 -3.24 11.70 18.09
N GLN A 80 -2.17 11.03 18.51
CA GLN A 80 -0.94 11.69 18.96
C GLN A 80 -0.19 12.36 17.79
N ARG A 81 0.00 11.65 16.68
CA ARG A 81 0.82 12.08 15.54
C ARG A 81 0.21 13.27 14.81
N PHE A 82 -1.12 13.34 14.76
CA PHE A 82 -1.87 14.35 14.00
C PHE A 82 -2.62 15.34 14.90
N HIS A 83 -2.38 15.31 16.22
CA HIS A 83 -3.00 16.24 17.19
C HIS A 83 -4.53 16.24 17.16
N LEU A 84 -5.13 15.04 17.17
CA LEU A 84 -6.59 14.85 17.08
C LEU A 84 -7.25 14.75 18.47
N GLN A 85 -6.70 15.37 19.51
CA GLN A 85 -7.19 15.17 20.90
C GLN A 85 -8.66 15.60 21.07
N ASN A 86 -9.11 16.60 20.31
CA ASN A 86 -10.50 17.08 20.34
C ASN A 86 -11.45 16.17 19.55
N HIS A 87 -10.92 15.34 18.64
CA HIS A 87 -11.65 14.41 17.79
C HIS A 87 -10.85 13.09 17.65
N PRO A 88 -10.70 12.33 18.75
CA PRO A 88 -9.85 11.14 18.74
C PRO A 88 -10.44 10.07 17.84
N ILE A 89 -9.56 9.29 17.20
CA ILE A 89 -9.96 8.21 16.29
C ILE A 89 -10.65 7.09 17.09
N ASP A 90 -11.83 6.66 16.65
CA ASP A 90 -12.55 5.52 17.22
C ASP A 90 -12.01 4.20 16.66
N PRO A 91 -11.32 3.37 17.48
CA PRO A 91 -10.74 2.11 17.00
C PRO A 91 -11.79 1.09 16.53
N GLU A 92 -13.04 1.21 16.97
CA GLU A 92 -14.16 0.34 16.59
C GLU A 92 -14.90 0.78 15.32
N ARG A 93 -14.72 2.02 14.88
CA ARG A 93 -15.50 2.55 13.74
C ARG A 93 -14.63 3.10 12.61
N GLU A 94 -13.40 3.51 12.91
CA GLU A 94 -12.56 4.31 12.02
C GLU A 94 -11.21 3.63 11.72
N VAL A 95 -10.99 2.41 12.21
CA VAL A 95 -9.75 1.65 11.98
C VAL A 95 -10.03 0.25 11.44
N LEU A 96 -9.44 -0.06 10.29
CA LEU A 96 -9.37 -1.41 9.73
C LEU A 96 -7.91 -1.73 9.34
N PRO A 97 -7.25 -2.70 10.00
CA PRO A 97 -5.92 -3.17 9.60
C PRO A 97 -5.96 -3.89 8.25
N VAL A 98 -4.88 -3.75 7.48
CA VAL A 98 -4.76 -4.29 6.11
C VAL A 98 -3.38 -4.90 5.89
N ALA A 99 -3.26 -5.86 4.98
CA ALA A 99 -1.99 -6.53 4.65
C ALA A 99 -1.15 -5.70 3.66
N GLY A 100 -0.91 -4.44 4.02
CA GLY A 100 -0.21 -3.46 3.20
C GLY A 100 -1.16 -2.54 2.41
N THR A 101 -0.68 -1.32 2.15
CA THR A 101 -1.51 -0.26 1.56
C THR A 101 -1.88 -0.51 0.10
N ARG A 102 -1.06 -1.26 -0.65
CA ARG A 102 -1.33 -1.60 -2.05
C ARG A 102 -2.64 -2.38 -2.22
N GLU A 103 -2.79 -3.45 -1.44
CA GLU A 103 -4.01 -4.26 -1.42
C GLU A 103 -5.21 -3.44 -0.96
N ALA A 104 -5.04 -2.65 0.10
CA ALA A 104 -6.11 -1.81 0.65
C ALA A 104 -6.65 -0.81 -0.37
N LEU A 105 -5.76 -0.08 -1.07
CA LEU A 105 -6.15 0.89 -2.10
C LEU A 105 -6.89 0.23 -3.25
N PHE A 106 -6.39 -0.91 -3.74
CA PHE A 106 -7.02 -1.69 -4.79
C PHE A 106 -8.44 -2.14 -4.37
N SER A 107 -8.55 -2.80 -3.22
CA SER A 107 -9.82 -3.34 -2.72
C SER A 107 -10.83 -2.24 -2.41
N PHE A 108 -10.39 -1.12 -1.85
CA PHE A 108 -11.25 0.01 -1.56
C PHE A 108 -11.84 0.61 -2.84
N ALA A 109 -11.02 0.81 -3.88
CA ALA A 109 -11.49 1.27 -5.19
C ALA A 109 -12.57 0.34 -5.77
N GLN A 110 -12.38 -0.98 -5.69
CA GLN A 110 -13.39 -1.95 -6.14
C GLN A 110 -14.69 -1.90 -5.32
N ALA A 111 -14.60 -1.56 -4.03
CA ALA A 111 -15.77 -1.48 -3.15
C ALA A 111 -16.60 -0.21 -3.33
N VAL A 112 -15.97 0.93 -3.63
CA VAL A 112 -16.66 2.24 -3.68
C VAL A 112 -16.99 2.72 -5.09
N ILE A 113 -16.31 2.22 -6.12
CA ILE A 113 -16.54 2.63 -7.51
C ILE A 113 -17.56 1.69 -8.16
N ALA A 114 -18.80 2.16 -8.29
CA ALA A 114 -19.86 1.40 -8.94
C ALA A 114 -19.58 1.20 -10.44
N LYS A 115 -19.57 -0.05 -10.90
CA LYS A 115 -19.51 -0.34 -12.34
C LYS A 115 -20.85 0.03 -12.99
N PRO A 116 -20.85 0.73 -14.13
CA PRO A 116 -22.09 1.04 -14.85
C PRO A 116 -22.82 -0.26 -15.23
N GLU A 117 -24.06 -0.44 -14.79
CA GLU A 117 -24.87 -1.63 -15.11
C GLU A 117 -25.33 -1.63 -16.57
N ARG A 118 -25.43 -0.45 -17.19
CA ARG A 118 -25.83 -0.25 -18.58
C ARG A 118 -24.81 0.61 -19.30
N ALA A 119 -24.67 0.42 -20.60
CA ALA A 119 -23.74 1.19 -21.44
C ALA A 119 -24.01 2.70 -21.42
N GLU A 120 -25.26 3.10 -21.18
CA GLU A 120 -25.72 4.48 -21.12
C GLU A 120 -25.59 5.12 -19.72
N SER A 121 -25.29 4.32 -18.70
CA SER A 121 -25.12 4.84 -17.34
C SER A 121 -23.86 5.73 -17.26
N PRO A 122 -23.93 6.87 -16.53
CA PRO A 122 -22.78 7.75 -16.38
C PRO A 122 -21.61 6.99 -15.73
N ARG A 123 -20.41 7.14 -16.29
CA ARG A 123 -19.22 6.49 -15.76
C ARG A 123 -18.74 7.22 -14.50
N PRO A 124 -18.37 6.51 -13.43
CA PRO A 124 -17.78 7.13 -12.27
C PRO A 124 -16.45 7.80 -12.63
N ILE A 125 -16.15 8.91 -11.96
CA ILE A 125 -14.90 9.68 -12.14
C ILE A 125 -14.06 9.54 -10.88
N VAL A 126 -12.78 9.22 -11.05
CA VAL A 126 -11.78 9.20 -9.98
C VAL A 126 -10.80 10.33 -10.22
N LEU A 127 -10.63 11.20 -9.21
CA LEU A 127 -9.65 12.28 -9.25
C LEU A 127 -8.32 11.79 -8.66
N MET A 128 -7.22 12.02 -9.37
CA MET A 128 -5.87 11.67 -8.94
C MET A 128 -4.88 12.81 -9.23
N PRO A 129 -3.81 12.95 -8.42
CA PRO A 129 -2.76 13.93 -8.68
C PRO A 129 -2.01 13.58 -9.99
N ASN A 130 -1.25 14.52 -10.54
CA ASN A 130 -0.31 14.26 -11.63
C ASN A 130 0.97 15.08 -11.40
N PRO A 131 2.14 14.47 -11.15
CA PRO A 131 2.43 13.01 -11.20
C PRO A 131 1.72 12.20 -10.10
N PHE A 132 1.52 10.91 -10.35
CA PHE A 132 0.78 9.99 -9.47
C PHE A 132 1.58 8.76 -9.04
N TYR A 133 1.07 8.06 -8.03
CA TYR A 133 1.53 6.72 -7.65
C TYR A 133 0.77 5.66 -8.44
N GLN A 134 1.49 4.79 -9.16
CA GLN A 134 0.93 3.86 -10.15
C GLN A 134 -0.28 3.03 -9.66
N ILE A 135 -0.32 2.65 -8.38
CA ILE A 135 -1.43 1.86 -7.83
C ILE A 135 -2.79 2.58 -7.92
N TYR A 136 -2.81 3.90 -8.11
CA TYR A 136 -4.05 4.65 -8.32
C TYR A 136 -4.69 4.38 -9.68
N GLU A 137 -3.92 3.98 -10.69
CA GLU A 137 -4.40 3.70 -12.05
C GLU A 137 -4.98 2.29 -12.21
N GLY A 138 -4.63 1.38 -11.29
CA GLY A 138 -4.95 -0.05 -11.38
C GLY A 138 -3.70 -0.86 -11.65
#